data_AF-A0A0D3J3Z4-F1
#
_entry.id   AF-A0A0D3J3Z4-F1
#
_cell.length_a   1.000
_cell.length_b   1.000
_cell.length_c   1.000
_cell.angle_alpha   90.00
_cell.angle_beta   90.00
_cell.angle_gamma   90.00
#
_symmetry.space_group_name_H-M   'P 1'
#
loop_
_entity.id
_entity.type
_entity.pdbx_description
1 polymer ?
#
loop_
_entity_poly.entity_id
_entity_poly.type
_entity_poly.pdbx_seq_one_letter_code
_entity_poly.pdbx_strand_id
1 'polypeptide(L)'
;QVLAAVSNKNLVGPGGALDLFLDGLNSANITHALVVALDEQTGTWLGRRGTAYYERRLVSRTGSTDNHATSGLKFKVLMDFLSVGCSVLLSDVDVIWLTDPFLGSLYRDSDVEGMSDGWDELTAYGHHHGSGAYRVHARNSGMFFLQSTVQGLAMVTRLARRMETEGVWDQSAWNQEQFHPSLGAMTAVGVSARVMNYLCFENSKLYFRFLRHDAQLRQGFRPVSMHVNYHPEKQPRMRDLYNYYVLGSE
;
A
#
# COMPACT_ATOMS: atom_id res chain seq x y z
N GLN A 1 6.48 13.63 5.71
CA GLN A 1 5.71 12.46 5.24
C GLN A 1 5.92 12.30 3.74
N VAL A 2 5.88 11.08 3.21
CA VAL A 2 6.13 10.82 1.78
C VAL A 2 5.30 9.62 1.31
N LEU A 3 4.88 9.61 0.06
CA LEU A 3 4.35 8.42 -0.62
C LEU A 3 5.54 7.64 -1.18
N ALA A 4 5.71 6.40 -0.76
CA ALA A 4 6.81 5.56 -1.21
C ALA A 4 6.29 4.29 -1.88
N ALA A 5 6.78 4.01 -3.08
CA ALA A 5 6.61 2.71 -3.74
C ALA A 5 7.95 1.98 -3.81
N VAL A 6 7.91 0.65 -3.80
CA VAL A 6 9.10 -0.19 -3.98
C VAL A 6 8.96 -0.91 -5.32
N SER A 7 9.97 -0.78 -6.19
CA SER A 7 9.91 -1.36 -7.53
C SER A 7 11.23 -1.97 -7.97
N ASN A 8 11.14 -2.89 -8.92
CA ASN A 8 12.26 -3.51 -9.62
C ASN A 8 12.01 -3.45 -11.14
N LYS A 9 13.00 -3.93 -11.90
CA LYS A 9 13.00 -3.89 -13.37
C LYS A 9 11.84 -4.61 -14.04
N ASN A 10 11.17 -5.55 -13.35
CA ASN A 10 10.08 -6.34 -13.93
C ASN A 10 8.80 -5.51 -14.14
N LEU A 11 8.69 -4.37 -13.44
CA LEU A 11 7.51 -3.51 -13.45
C LEU A 11 7.72 -2.25 -14.30
N VAL A 12 8.93 -2.09 -14.86
CA VAL A 12 9.37 -0.96 -15.67
C VAL A 12 9.02 -1.19 -17.15
N GLY A 13 8.57 -0.15 -17.84
CA GLY A 13 8.38 -0.14 -19.30
C GLY A 13 7.15 0.67 -19.72
N PRO A 14 7.05 1.06 -21.01
CA PRO A 14 5.91 1.83 -21.51
C PRO A 14 4.59 1.09 -21.25
N GLY A 15 3.69 1.73 -20.51
CA GLY A 15 2.40 1.13 -20.15
C GLY A 15 2.47 -0.01 -19.15
N GLY A 16 3.62 -0.23 -18.51
CA GLY A 16 3.78 -1.12 -17.37
C GLY A 16 3.14 -0.55 -16.09
N ALA A 17 3.08 -1.36 -15.04
CA ALA A 17 2.44 -0.96 -13.78
C ALA A 17 3.11 0.29 -13.16
N LEU A 18 4.46 0.35 -13.15
CA LEU A 18 5.17 1.52 -12.62
C LEU A 18 4.91 2.79 -13.45
N ASP A 19 4.75 2.65 -14.77
CA ASP A 19 4.49 3.78 -15.67
C ASP A 19 3.12 4.40 -15.37
N LEU A 20 2.08 3.57 -15.30
CA LEU A 20 0.71 3.99 -14.95
C LEU A 20 0.60 4.54 -13.53
N PHE A 21 1.35 3.96 -12.58
CA PHE A 21 1.45 4.48 -11.22
C PHE A 21 1.99 5.92 -11.22
N LEU A 22 3.10 6.16 -11.92
CA LEU A 22 3.71 7.50 -11.99
C LEU A 22 2.86 8.50 -12.77
N ASP A 23 2.20 8.07 -13.85
CA ASP A 23 1.21 8.88 -14.56
C ASP A 23 0.06 9.28 -13.64
N GLY A 24 -0.43 8.34 -12.82
CA GLY A 24 -1.44 8.60 -11.79
C GLY A 24 -0.99 9.67 -10.80
N LEU A 25 0.21 9.51 -10.22
CA LEU A 25 0.78 10.51 -9.30
C LEU A 25 0.86 11.90 -9.93
N ASN A 26 1.35 12.00 -11.16
CA ASN A 26 1.45 13.26 -11.90
C ASN A 26 0.08 13.88 -12.16
N SER A 27 -0.90 13.07 -12.60
CA SER A 27 -2.26 13.53 -12.88
C SER A 27 -2.98 14.04 -11.63
N ALA A 28 -2.68 13.46 -10.47
CA ALA A 28 -3.21 13.85 -9.16
C ALA A 28 -2.39 14.97 -8.48
N ASN A 29 -1.35 15.50 -9.15
CA ASN A 29 -0.42 16.51 -8.62
C ASN A 29 0.25 16.12 -7.29
N ILE A 30 0.57 14.83 -7.11
CA ILE A 30 1.22 14.32 -5.91
C ILE A 30 2.72 14.55 -6.01
N THR A 31 3.21 15.57 -5.33
CA THR A 31 4.63 15.99 -5.38
C THR A 31 5.48 15.35 -4.29
N HIS A 32 4.87 14.91 -3.18
CA HIS A 32 5.54 14.24 -2.07
C HIS A 32 5.63 12.73 -2.29
N ALA A 33 6.17 12.30 -3.42
CA ALA A 33 6.29 10.89 -3.78
C ALA A 33 7.70 10.53 -4.22
N LEU A 34 8.12 9.31 -3.93
CA LEU A 34 9.36 8.74 -4.45
C LEU A 34 9.24 7.24 -4.68
N VAL A 35 10.13 6.71 -5.52
CA VAL A 35 10.24 5.26 -5.74
C VAL A 35 11.56 4.75 -5.17
N VAL A 36 11.51 3.65 -4.42
CA VAL A 36 12.69 2.94 -3.96
C VAL A 36 13.04 1.88 -4.99
N ALA A 37 14.14 2.10 -5.69
CA ALA A 37 14.62 1.23 -6.75
C ALA A 37 15.44 0.07 -6.17
N LEU A 38 14.98 -1.16 -6.37
CA LEU A 38 15.68 -2.36 -5.89
C LEU A 38 16.87 -2.77 -6.78
N ASP A 39 16.98 -2.19 -7.97
CA ASP A 39 18.05 -2.42 -8.94
C ASP A 39 18.39 -1.15 -9.74
N GLU A 40 19.60 -1.15 -10.31
CA GLU A 40 20.16 -0.03 -11.07
C GLU A 40 19.37 0.30 -12.34
N GLN A 41 18.77 -0.71 -12.97
CA GLN A 41 17.99 -0.53 -14.19
C GLN A 41 16.73 0.30 -13.89
N THR A 42 16.07 0.01 -12.77
CA THR A 42 14.93 0.78 -12.27
C THR A 42 15.33 2.19 -11.90
N GLY A 43 16.45 2.37 -11.19
CA GLY A 43 16.98 3.69 -10.83
C GLY A 43 17.29 4.55 -12.07
N THR A 44 17.99 3.98 -13.05
CA THR A 44 18.29 4.64 -14.33
C THR A 44 17.03 5.06 -15.08
N TRP A 45 16.01 4.20 -15.12
CA TRP A 45 14.75 4.52 -15.78
C TRP A 45 14.00 5.66 -15.06
N LEU A 46 13.92 5.63 -13.73
CA LEU A 46 13.31 6.69 -12.93
C LEU A 46 14.02 8.03 -13.11
N GLY A 47 15.36 8.01 -13.13
CA GLY A 47 16.19 9.21 -13.37
C GLY A 47 15.92 9.84 -14.74
N ARG A 48 15.80 9.02 -15.80
CA ARG A 48 15.44 9.51 -17.15
C ARG A 48 14.02 10.09 -17.20
N ARG A 49 13.12 9.58 -16.38
CA ARG A 49 11.74 10.06 -16.25
C ARG A 49 11.61 11.29 -15.33
N GLY A 50 12.70 11.72 -14.68
CA GLY A 50 12.67 12.84 -13.73
C GLY A 50 11.90 12.55 -12.44
N THR A 51 11.71 11.28 -12.10
CA THR A 51 11.01 10.85 -10.88
C THR A 51 11.97 10.81 -9.70
N ALA A 52 11.57 11.30 -8.54
CA ALA A 52 12.37 11.19 -7.32
C ALA A 52 12.54 9.72 -6.93
N TYR A 53 13.78 9.29 -6.69
CA TYR A 53 14.09 7.92 -6.31
C TYR A 53 15.33 7.83 -5.43
N TYR A 54 15.47 6.72 -4.72
CA TYR A 54 16.77 6.29 -4.20
C TYR A 54 16.94 4.80 -4.41
N GLU A 55 18.19 4.36 -4.60
CA GLU A 55 18.51 2.95 -4.80
C GLU A 55 18.69 2.24 -3.47
N ARG A 56 18.00 1.12 -3.30
CA ARG A 56 18.20 0.21 -2.19
C ARG A 56 18.21 -1.23 -2.67
N ARG A 57 19.41 -1.72 -2.98
CA ARG A 57 19.61 -3.10 -3.42
C ARG A 57 19.31 -4.06 -2.27
N LEU A 58 18.19 -4.76 -2.38
CA LEU A 58 17.76 -5.79 -1.45
C LEU A 58 17.50 -7.08 -2.20
N VAL A 59 17.87 -8.20 -1.61
CA VAL A 59 17.64 -9.53 -2.15
C VAL A 59 16.72 -10.27 -1.20
N SER A 60 15.70 -10.95 -1.74
CA SER A 60 14.81 -11.78 -0.95
C SER A 60 15.56 -12.96 -0.35
N ARG A 61 15.01 -13.57 0.71
CA ARG A 61 15.63 -14.73 1.38
C ARG A 61 15.94 -15.88 0.42
N THR A 62 15.08 -16.10 -0.57
CA THR A 62 15.21 -17.18 -1.55
C THR A 62 16.06 -16.78 -2.76
N GLY A 63 16.54 -15.54 -2.84
CA GLY A 63 17.13 -14.96 -4.04
C GLY A 63 16.12 -14.73 -5.18
N SER A 64 14.86 -15.09 -4.97
CA SER A 64 13.79 -14.93 -5.96
C SER A 64 13.44 -13.47 -6.15
N THR A 65 13.24 -13.07 -7.40
CA THR A 65 12.69 -11.78 -7.80
C THR A 65 11.18 -11.84 -8.03
N ASP A 66 10.53 -12.95 -7.67
CA ASP A 66 9.06 -13.08 -7.68
C ASP A 66 8.42 -12.00 -6.80
N ASN A 67 7.20 -11.59 -7.15
CA ASN A 67 6.46 -10.52 -6.50
C ASN A 67 6.26 -10.80 -5.00
N HIS A 68 5.98 -12.04 -4.61
CA HIS A 68 5.83 -12.40 -3.19
C HIS A 68 7.14 -12.31 -2.42
N ALA A 69 8.25 -12.76 -3.03
CA ALA A 69 9.57 -12.70 -2.43
C ALA A 69 10.09 -11.25 -2.31
N THR A 70 9.71 -10.40 -3.27
CA THR A 70 10.06 -8.98 -3.32
C THR A 70 9.17 -8.13 -2.40
N SER A 71 7.89 -8.49 -2.24
CA SER A 71 6.92 -7.76 -1.42
C SER A 71 7.41 -7.60 0.03
N GLY A 72 7.96 -8.66 0.64
CA GLY A 72 8.48 -8.59 2.01
C GLY A 72 9.65 -7.61 2.22
N LEU A 73 10.35 -7.20 1.16
CA LEU A 73 11.46 -6.25 1.24
C LEU A 73 11.00 -4.84 1.62
N LYS A 74 9.72 -4.52 1.41
CA LYS A 74 9.14 -3.23 1.77
C LYS A 74 9.33 -2.89 3.25
N PHE A 75 9.29 -3.87 4.15
CA PHE A 75 9.46 -3.60 5.59
C PHE A 75 10.87 -3.13 5.93
N LYS A 76 11.90 -3.61 5.20
CA LYS A 76 13.25 -3.06 5.35
C LYS A 76 13.30 -1.62 4.88
N VAL A 77 12.72 -1.34 3.71
CA VAL A 77 12.60 0.02 3.15
C VAL A 77 11.95 0.97 4.15
N LEU A 78 10.83 0.57 4.77
CA LEU A 78 10.12 1.36 5.76
C LEU A 78 10.98 1.69 6.99
N MET A 79 11.89 0.80 7.42
CA MET A 79 12.81 1.13 8.51
C MET A 79 13.68 2.35 8.20
N ASP A 80 14.12 2.56 6.96
CA ASP A 80 14.96 3.71 6.62
C ASP A 80 14.20 5.02 6.86
N PHE A 81 12.96 5.09 6.38
CA PHE A 81 12.10 6.25 6.53
C PHE A 81 11.81 6.54 8.00
N LEU A 82 11.37 5.52 8.74
CA LEU A 82 10.95 5.70 10.12
C LEU A 82 12.13 6.04 11.05
N SER A 83 13.31 5.48 10.79
CA SER A 83 14.52 5.74 11.60
C SER A 83 14.99 7.20 11.52
N VAL A 84 14.65 7.91 10.45
CA VAL A 84 14.95 9.35 10.29
C VAL A 84 13.75 10.25 10.61
N GLY A 85 12.70 9.70 11.22
CA GLY A 85 11.51 10.45 11.59
C GLY A 85 10.54 10.73 10.43
N CYS A 86 10.71 10.08 9.27
CA CYS A 86 9.81 10.27 8.12
C CYS A 86 8.63 9.28 8.15
N SER A 87 7.42 9.80 8.34
CA SER A 87 6.18 9.01 8.14
C SER A 87 5.95 8.72 6.66
N VAL A 88 5.37 7.57 6.34
CA VAL A 88 5.33 7.06 4.96
C VAL A 88 3.96 6.49 4.61
N LEU A 89 3.45 6.89 3.45
CA LEU A 89 2.33 6.23 2.77
C LEU A 89 2.93 5.21 1.81
N LEU A 90 3.00 3.95 2.24
CA LEU A 90 3.43 2.87 1.38
C LEU A 90 2.35 2.63 0.32
N SER A 91 2.79 2.46 -0.93
CA SER A 91 1.96 2.00 -2.04
C SER A 91 2.67 0.92 -2.83
N ASP A 92 1.99 -0.18 -3.12
CA ASP A 92 2.36 -1.07 -4.21
C ASP A 92 2.16 -0.32 -5.55
N VAL A 93 2.88 -0.77 -6.58
CA VAL A 93 2.88 -0.11 -7.90
C VAL A 93 1.60 -0.36 -8.70
N ASP A 94 0.75 -1.29 -8.27
CA ASP A 94 -0.54 -1.60 -8.87
C ASP A 94 -1.70 -0.81 -8.25
N VAL A 95 -1.37 0.33 -7.64
CA VAL A 95 -2.31 1.34 -7.16
C VAL A 95 -2.38 2.49 -8.17
N ILE A 96 -3.59 2.88 -8.55
CA ILE A 96 -3.83 4.11 -9.30
C ILE A 96 -4.18 5.23 -8.32
N TRP A 97 -3.44 6.34 -8.38
CA TRP A 97 -3.69 7.54 -7.59
C TRP A 97 -4.47 8.57 -8.41
N LEU A 98 -5.53 9.13 -7.82
CA LEU A 98 -6.48 10.00 -8.51
C LEU A 98 -6.67 11.35 -7.83
N THR A 99 -6.32 11.44 -6.54
CA THR A 99 -6.34 12.65 -5.71
C THR A 99 -5.16 12.61 -4.75
N ASP A 100 -4.59 13.78 -4.41
CA ASP A 100 -3.52 13.86 -3.41
C ASP A 100 -4.01 13.43 -2.01
N PRO A 101 -3.50 12.30 -1.46
CA PRO A 101 -3.94 11.81 -0.16
C PRO A 101 -3.54 12.72 0.99
N PHE A 102 -2.54 13.59 0.81
CA PHE A 102 -2.01 14.41 1.88
C PHE A 102 -2.86 15.64 2.19
N LEU A 103 -3.77 16.04 1.30
CA LEU A 103 -4.60 17.25 1.46
C LEU A 103 -5.78 17.09 2.43
N GLY A 104 -6.16 15.86 2.80
CA GLY A 104 -7.26 15.63 3.74
C GLY A 104 -7.77 14.20 3.86
N SER A 105 -7.23 13.28 3.05
CA SER A 105 -7.71 11.90 3.00
C SER A 105 -7.11 10.98 4.07
N LEU A 106 -5.94 11.34 4.62
CA LEU A 106 -5.30 10.65 5.74
C LEU A 106 -5.70 11.26 7.08
N TYR A 107 -6.04 10.43 8.06
CA TYR A 107 -6.52 10.85 9.38
C TYR A 107 -5.38 11.32 10.29
N ARG A 108 -4.24 10.64 10.23
CA ARG A 108 -3.02 10.86 11.01
C ARG A 108 -3.20 10.79 12.52
N ASP A 109 -4.10 9.92 12.98
CA ASP A 109 -4.43 9.78 14.40
C ASP A 109 -4.05 8.41 15.00
N SER A 110 -3.39 7.57 14.21
CA SER A 110 -2.98 6.22 14.56
C SER A 110 -1.57 5.96 14.03
N ASP A 111 -0.83 5.05 14.67
CA ASP A 111 0.49 4.62 14.19
C ASP A 111 0.39 4.03 12.77
N VAL A 112 -0.70 3.30 12.52
CA VAL A 112 -1.01 2.66 11.24
C VAL A 112 -2.40 3.09 10.76
N GLU A 113 -2.51 3.53 9.51
CA GLU A 113 -3.77 3.61 8.78
C GLU A 113 -3.70 2.67 7.58
N GLY A 114 -4.45 1.58 7.60
CA GLY A 114 -4.41 0.56 6.54
C GLY A 114 -5.58 0.64 5.57
N MET A 115 -5.33 0.43 4.28
CA MET A 115 -6.40 0.08 3.34
C MET A 115 -7.01 -1.26 3.74
N SER A 116 -8.34 -1.40 3.61
CA SER A 116 -9.02 -2.68 3.85
C SER A 116 -9.12 -3.54 2.60
N ASP A 117 -9.04 -4.85 2.78
CA ASP A 117 -9.47 -5.83 1.77
C ASP A 117 -11.01 -6.06 1.80
N GLY A 118 -11.72 -5.44 2.76
CA GLY A 118 -13.18 -5.43 2.81
C GLY A 118 -13.82 -4.54 1.72
N TRP A 119 -15.11 -4.74 1.44
CA TRP A 119 -15.84 -4.08 0.35
C TRP A 119 -17.21 -3.52 0.78
N ASP A 120 -17.50 -3.51 2.07
CA ASP A 120 -18.66 -2.88 2.71
C ASP A 120 -18.26 -2.45 4.13
N GLU A 121 -19.09 -1.70 4.85
CA GLU A 121 -18.73 -1.22 6.20
C GLU A 121 -18.33 -2.36 7.15
N LEU A 122 -19.08 -3.47 7.12
CA LEU A 122 -18.90 -4.61 8.02
C LEU A 122 -17.55 -5.32 7.80
N THR A 123 -17.16 -5.49 6.55
CA THR A 123 -15.89 -6.12 6.16
C THR A 123 -14.75 -5.11 6.17
N ALA A 124 -15.00 -3.84 5.88
CA ALA A 124 -13.97 -2.81 5.89
C ALA A 124 -13.51 -2.49 7.31
N TYR A 125 -14.45 -2.13 8.18
CA TYR A 125 -14.19 -1.65 9.54
C TYR A 125 -14.21 -2.75 10.61
N GLY A 126 -14.71 -3.93 10.25
CA GLY A 126 -14.92 -5.03 11.17
C GLY A 126 -16.24 -4.90 11.93
N HIS A 127 -16.49 -5.85 12.83
CA HIS A 127 -17.70 -5.85 13.65
C HIS A 127 -17.48 -6.40 15.05
N HIS A 128 -18.17 -5.79 16.00
CA HIS A 128 -18.23 -6.24 17.38
C HIS A 128 -19.25 -7.38 17.52
N HIS A 129 -18.82 -8.49 18.14
CA HIS A 129 -19.66 -9.67 18.41
C HIS A 129 -20.28 -9.67 19.80
N GLY A 130 -20.04 -8.64 20.62
CA GLY A 130 -20.39 -8.67 22.04
C GLY A 130 -19.24 -9.21 22.90
N SER A 131 -19.34 -9.02 24.22
CA SER A 131 -18.43 -9.62 25.21
C SER A 131 -16.94 -9.34 24.98
N GLY A 132 -16.61 -8.18 24.38
CA GLY A 132 -15.23 -7.80 24.06
C GLY A 132 -14.63 -8.53 22.85
N ALA A 133 -15.42 -9.29 22.09
CA ALA A 133 -14.98 -9.94 20.87
C ALA A 133 -15.21 -9.04 19.65
N TYR A 134 -14.17 -8.90 18.82
CA TYR A 134 -14.22 -8.15 17.57
C TYR A 134 -13.73 -9.05 16.43
N ARG A 135 -14.40 -8.96 15.28
CA ARG A 135 -13.89 -9.51 14.03
C ARG A 135 -13.34 -8.37 13.20
N VAL A 136 -12.05 -8.43 12.92
CA VAL A 136 -11.37 -7.53 11.98
C VAL A 136 -11.10 -8.30 10.70
N HIS A 137 -11.42 -7.71 9.55
CA HIS A 137 -11.04 -8.28 8.26
C HIS A 137 -9.57 -7.97 7.96
N ALA A 138 -8.97 -8.73 7.03
CA ALA A 138 -7.63 -8.44 6.58
C ALA A 138 -7.51 -6.99 6.08
N ARG A 139 -6.48 -6.30 6.56
CA ARG A 139 -5.96 -5.06 5.99
C ARG A 139 -4.92 -5.41 4.94
N ASN A 140 -4.90 -4.63 3.88
CA ASN A 140 -4.00 -4.86 2.77
C ASN A 140 -2.58 -4.39 3.12
N SER A 141 -1.55 -5.22 2.89
CA SER A 141 -0.15 -4.83 3.14
C SER A 141 0.48 -4.05 1.99
N GLY A 142 -0.24 -3.83 0.89
CA GLY A 142 0.21 -3.08 -0.27
C GLY A 142 -0.18 -1.60 -0.26
N MET A 143 -1.08 -1.15 0.62
CA MET A 143 -1.33 0.28 0.79
C MET A 143 -1.69 0.64 2.23
N PHE A 144 -0.82 1.42 2.88
CA PHE A 144 -1.04 1.92 4.24
C PHE A 144 -0.18 3.14 4.53
N PHE A 145 -0.67 4.00 5.42
CA PHE A 145 0.11 5.08 6.02
C PHE A 145 0.66 4.63 7.36
N LEU A 146 1.94 4.91 7.59
CA LEU A 146 2.68 4.54 8.79
C LEU A 146 3.33 5.79 9.36
N GLN A 147 2.96 6.13 10.58
CA GLN A 147 3.58 7.23 11.31
C GLN A 147 4.98 6.84 11.81
N SER A 148 5.85 7.84 11.87
CA SER A 148 7.21 7.71 12.41
C SER A 148 7.23 7.75 13.93
N THR A 149 6.52 6.81 14.55
CA THR A 149 6.49 6.61 16.01
C THR A 149 7.42 5.48 16.43
N VAL A 150 7.69 5.39 17.73
CA VAL A 150 8.49 4.29 18.31
C VAL A 150 7.83 2.94 18.03
N GLN A 151 6.51 2.86 18.15
CA GLN A 151 5.70 1.68 17.91
C GLN A 151 5.69 1.30 16.42
N GLY A 152 5.53 2.29 15.54
CA GLY A 152 5.61 2.08 14.09
C GLY A 152 6.97 1.51 13.66
N LEU A 153 8.07 2.07 14.20
CA LEU A 153 9.42 1.57 13.92
C LEU A 153 9.61 0.14 14.47
N ALA A 154 9.20 -0.12 15.71
CA ALA A 154 9.27 -1.45 16.31
C ALA A 154 8.50 -2.51 15.50
N MET A 155 7.32 -2.13 14.97
CA MET A 155 6.51 -2.99 14.11
C MET A 155 7.24 -3.35 12.81
N VAL A 156 7.74 -2.36 12.05
CA VAL A 156 8.42 -2.67 10.78
C VAL A 156 9.75 -3.38 10.97
N THR A 157 10.49 -3.11 12.05
CA THR A 157 11.69 -3.86 12.40
C THR A 157 11.38 -5.33 12.67
N ARG A 158 10.29 -5.61 13.40
CA ARG A 158 9.86 -6.99 13.63
C ARG A 158 9.40 -7.65 12.35
N LEU A 159 8.58 -6.98 11.54
CA LEU A 159 8.12 -7.52 10.25
C LEU A 159 9.28 -7.85 9.32
N ALA A 160 10.28 -6.97 9.21
CA ALA A 160 11.49 -7.23 8.44
C ALA A 160 12.19 -8.52 8.91
N ARG A 161 12.38 -8.69 10.22
CA ARG A 161 12.93 -9.93 10.79
C ARG A 161 12.07 -11.15 10.45
N ARG A 162 10.75 -11.06 10.60
CA ARG A 162 9.82 -12.17 10.31
C ARG A 162 9.89 -12.60 8.84
N MET A 163 10.00 -11.66 7.91
CA MET A 163 10.19 -11.96 6.48
C MET A 163 11.47 -12.77 6.22
N GLU A 164 12.53 -12.51 6.99
CA GLU A 164 13.80 -13.23 6.87
C GLU A 164 13.75 -14.60 7.55
N THR A 165 13.07 -14.74 8.69
CA THR A 165 13.19 -15.94 9.53
C THR A 165 12.05 -16.93 9.38
N GLU A 166 10.82 -16.49 9.07
CA GLU A 166 9.61 -17.32 9.28
C GLU A 166 9.00 -17.89 7.99
N GLY A 167 9.35 -17.38 6.80
CA GLY A 167 8.71 -17.83 5.55
C GLY A 167 7.20 -17.54 5.50
N VAL A 168 6.76 -16.55 6.26
CA VAL A 168 5.37 -16.12 6.37
C VAL A 168 5.01 -15.14 5.24
N TRP A 169 3.75 -15.17 4.79
CA TRP A 169 3.24 -14.20 3.83
C TRP A 169 3.20 -12.79 4.44
N ASP A 170 3.62 -11.77 3.69
CA ASP A 170 3.76 -10.39 4.18
C ASP A 170 2.44 -9.83 4.72
N GLN A 171 1.33 -10.08 4.04
CA GLN A 171 0.01 -9.63 4.49
C GLN A 171 -0.43 -10.30 5.79
N SER A 172 -0.14 -11.60 5.95
CA SER A 172 -0.44 -12.33 7.19
C SER A 172 0.37 -11.77 8.36
N ALA A 173 1.68 -11.58 8.18
CA ALA A 173 2.54 -11.03 9.23
C ALA A 173 2.13 -9.59 9.58
N TRP A 174 1.85 -8.76 8.57
CA TRP A 174 1.38 -7.39 8.72
C TRP A 174 0.12 -7.28 9.59
N ASN A 175 -0.89 -8.12 9.33
CA ASN A 175 -2.12 -8.12 10.12
C ASN A 175 -1.88 -8.66 11.53
N GLN A 176 -1.10 -9.74 11.66
CA GLN A 176 -0.79 -10.34 12.96
C GLN A 176 -0.08 -9.37 13.90
N GLU A 177 0.93 -8.64 13.44
CA GLU A 177 1.69 -7.72 14.30
C GLU A 177 0.88 -6.55 14.84
N GLN A 178 -0.24 -6.19 14.20
CA GLN A 178 -1.13 -5.14 14.71
C GLN A 178 -1.95 -5.62 15.92
N PHE A 179 -2.16 -6.92 16.08
CA PHE A 179 -3.09 -7.47 17.07
C PHE A 179 -2.47 -8.49 18.02
N HIS A 180 -1.20 -8.87 17.83
CA HIS A 180 -0.52 -9.81 18.72
C HIS A 180 -0.46 -9.26 20.16
N PRO A 181 -1.04 -9.96 21.15
CA PRO A 181 -0.88 -9.59 22.55
C PRO A 181 0.52 -9.96 23.04
N SER A 182 0.96 -9.31 24.13
CA SER A 182 2.13 -9.78 24.87
C SER A 182 1.81 -11.16 25.45
N LEU A 183 2.60 -12.17 25.08
CA LEU A 183 2.42 -13.55 25.52
C LEU A 183 3.77 -14.25 25.71
N GLY A 184 3.99 -14.81 26.89
CA GLY A 184 5.25 -15.48 27.23
C GLY A 184 6.44 -14.53 27.11
N ALA A 185 7.43 -14.91 26.30
CA ALA A 185 8.62 -14.08 26.03
C ALA A 185 8.39 -12.98 24.97
N MET A 186 7.23 -12.96 24.30
CA MET A 186 6.92 -11.95 23.28
C MET A 186 6.21 -10.75 23.91
N THR A 187 6.72 -9.55 23.67
CA THR A 187 6.02 -8.29 23.96
C THR A 187 5.29 -7.81 22.71
N ALA A 188 4.05 -7.36 22.83
CA ALA A 188 3.33 -6.70 21.73
C ALA A 188 4.07 -5.43 21.28
N VAL A 189 4.00 -5.09 19.99
CA VAL A 189 4.52 -3.79 19.51
C VAL A 189 3.63 -2.62 19.93
N GLY A 190 2.34 -2.89 20.15
CA GLY A 190 1.39 -1.91 20.70
C GLY A 190 1.04 -0.77 19.75
N VAL A 191 1.07 -1.00 18.44
CA VAL A 191 0.62 -0.01 17.45
C VAL A 191 -0.88 0.26 17.57
N SER A 192 -1.25 1.53 17.60
CA SER A 192 -2.62 1.98 17.33
C SER A 192 -2.90 1.89 15.83
N ALA A 193 -4.12 1.49 15.46
CA ALA A 193 -4.35 1.11 14.08
C ALA A 193 -5.79 1.42 13.61
N ARG A 194 -5.89 2.19 12.53
CA ARG A 194 -7.12 2.63 11.88
C ARG A 194 -7.27 2.01 10.49
N VAL A 195 -8.52 1.88 10.04
CA VAL A 195 -8.84 1.57 8.65
C VAL A 195 -9.11 2.88 7.90
N MET A 196 -8.45 3.05 6.76
CA MET A 196 -8.73 4.18 5.84
C MET A 196 -10.19 4.15 5.37
N ASN A 197 -10.74 5.27 4.89
CA ASN A 197 -12.09 5.22 4.31
C ASN A 197 -12.08 4.30 3.07
N TYR A 198 -12.83 3.20 3.11
CA TYR A 198 -12.76 2.16 2.09
C TYR A 198 -13.35 2.58 0.74
N LEU A 199 -14.22 3.60 0.72
CA LEU A 199 -14.69 4.24 -0.51
C LEU A 199 -13.62 5.20 -1.06
N CYS A 200 -12.85 5.89 -0.21
CA CYS A 200 -11.78 6.77 -0.69
C CYS A 200 -10.54 5.99 -1.17
N PHE A 201 -10.18 4.91 -0.48
CA PHE A 201 -9.02 4.08 -0.75
C PHE A 201 -9.50 2.69 -1.14
N GLU A 202 -9.93 2.57 -2.39
CA GLU A 202 -10.65 1.40 -2.88
C GLU A 202 -9.71 0.23 -3.16
N ASN A 203 -10.18 -0.99 -2.88
CA ASN A 203 -9.66 -2.18 -3.54
C ASN A 203 -10.47 -2.47 -4.80
N SER A 204 -9.88 -3.19 -5.75
CA SER A 204 -10.53 -3.43 -7.04
C SER A 204 -11.77 -4.31 -6.94
N LYS A 205 -11.92 -5.11 -5.89
CA LYS A 205 -13.16 -5.88 -5.67
C LYS A 205 -14.33 -4.94 -5.39
N LEU A 206 -14.15 -3.95 -4.51
CA LEU A 206 -15.16 -2.93 -4.23
C LEU A 206 -15.60 -2.24 -5.53
N TYR A 207 -14.64 -1.76 -6.32
CA TYR A 207 -14.94 -1.04 -7.55
C TYR A 207 -15.65 -1.92 -8.58
N PHE A 208 -15.03 -3.03 -9.00
CA PHE A 208 -15.52 -3.84 -10.11
C PHE A 208 -16.75 -4.70 -9.77
N ARG A 209 -17.03 -4.99 -8.49
CA ARG A 209 -18.26 -5.72 -8.14
C ARG A 209 -19.41 -4.80 -7.76
N PHE A 210 -19.14 -3.61 -7.23
CA PHE A 210 -20.18 -2.78 -6.63
C PHE A 210 -20.20 -1.39 -7.25
N LEU A 211 -19.17 -0.57 -7.06
CA LEU A 211 -19.22 0.85 -7.41
C LEU A 211 -19.42 1.11 -8.90
N ARG A 212 -18.79 0.32 -9.78
CA ARG A 212 -18.98 0.50 -11.23
C ARG A 212 -20.43 0.28 -11.68
N HIS A 213 -21.24 -0.43 -10.90
CA HIS A 213 -22.65 -0.70 -11.21
C HIS A 213 -23.60 0.29 -10.54
N ASP A 214 -23.09 1.09 -9.60
CA ASP A 214 -23.85 2.16 -8.94
C ASP A 214 -23.75 3.45 -9.77
N ALA A 215 -24.85 3.84 -10.42
CA ALA A 215 -24.86 5.01 -11.29
C ALA A 215 -24.62 6.33 -10.54
N GLN A 216 -25.07 6.43 -9.30
CA GLN A 216 -24.94 7.64 -8.51
C GLN A 216 -23.50 7.84 -8.05
N LEU A 217 -22.88 6.77 -7.51
CA LEU A 217 -21.48 6.82 -7.08
C LEU A 217 -20.55 6.98 -8.27
N ARG A 218 -20.79 6.25 -9.37
CA ARG A 218 -19.95 6.34 -10.57
C ARG A 218 -19.89 7.76 -11.17
N GLN A 219 -20.97 8.53 -11.09
CA GLN A 219 -21.03 9.89 -11.64
C GLN A 219 -20.62 10.97 -10.63
N GLY A 220 -20.87 10.75 -9.33
CA GLY A 220 -20.73 11.77 -8.29
C GLY A 220 -19.51 11.62 -7.39
N PHE A 221 -18.74 10.54 -7.51
CA PHE A 221 -17.65 10.22 -6.60
C PHE A 221 -16.36 9.90 -7.34
N ARG A 222 -15.25 10.51 -6.87
CA ARG A 222 -13.90 10.22 -7.32
C ARG A 222 -13.09 9.73 -6.11
N PRO A 223 -12.58 8.48 -6.11
CA PRO A 223 -11.76 8.01 -5.01
C PRO A 223 -10.40 8.70 -4.98
N VAL A 224 -9.69 8.53 -3.87
CA VAL A 224 -8.32 8.99 -3.69
C VAL A 224 -7.37 8.07 -4.44
N SER A 225 -7.57 6.77 -4.28
CA SER A 225 -6.82 5.75 -4.99
C SER A 225 -7.61 4.46 -5.17
N MET A 226 -7.12 3.61 -6.08
CA MET A 226 -7.65 2.27 -6.30
C MET A 226 -6.52 1.25 -6.44
N HIS A 227 -6.51 0.26 -5.56
CA HIS A 227 -5.54 -0.83 -5.57
C HIS A 227 -6.07 -2.02 -6.38
N VAL A 228 -5.35 -2.42 -7.44
CA VAL A 228 -5.70 -3.54 -8.32
C VAL A 228 -5.23 -4.89 -7.76
N ASN A 229 -5.63 -5.18 -6.53
CA ASN A 229 -5.16 -6.33 -5.76
C ASN A 229 -5.94 -7.64 -5.99
N TYR A 230 -7.18 -7.59 -6.51
CA TYR A 230 -8.03 -8.78 -6.72
C TYR A 230 -8.01 -9.34 -8.15
N HIS A 231 -7.10 -8.90 -9.01
CA HIS A 231 -7.02 -9.34 -10.41
C HIS A 231 -5.67 -9.98 -10.74
N PRO A 232 -5.63 -11.11 -11.48
CA PRO A 232 -4.39 -11.59 -12.06
C PRO A 232 -3.91 -10.66 -13.19
N GLU A 233 -4.82 -10.14 -14.01
CA GLU A 233 -4.53 -9.20 -15.09
C GLU A 233 -4.44 -7.73 -14.62
N LYS A 234 -3.51 -7.45 -13.69
CA LYS A 234 -3.41 -6.12 -13.04
C LYS A 234 -3.22 -4.96 -14.03
N GLN A 235 -2.29 -5.08 -14.97
CA GLN A 235 -1.94 -3.98 -15.89
C GLN A 235 -3.11 -3.54 -16.80
N PRO A 236 -3.85 -4.44 -17.49
CA PRO A 236 -5.05 -4.04 -18.22
C PRO A 236 -6.07 -3.30 -17.35
N ARG A 237 -6.33 -3.79 -16.13
CA ARG A 237 -7.30 -3.15 -15.22
C ARG A 237 -6.85 -1.78 -14.76
N MET A 238 -5.57 -1.61 -14.45
CA MET A 238 -4.98 -0.30 -14.16
C MET A 238 -5.19 0.68 -15.32
N ARG A 239 -5.00 0.22 -16.56
CA ARG A 239 -5.20 1.04 -17.76
C ARG A 239 -6.66 1.43 -17.94
N ASP A 240 -7.60 0.49 -17.78
CA ASP A 240 -9.03 0.79 -17.85
C ASP A 240 -9.43 1.88 -16.84
N LEU A 241 -8.94 1.77 -15.61
CA LEU A 241 -9.19 2.75 -14.55
C LEU A 241 -8.57 4.11 -14.85
N TYR A 242 -7.34 4.13 -15.35
CA TYR A 242 -6.66 5.36 -15.74
C TYR A 242 -7.39 6.05 -16.91
N ASN A 243 -7.79 5.30 -17.94
CA ASN A 243 -8.55 5.82 -19.06
C ASN A 243 -9.88 6.42 -18.60
N TYR A 244 -10.58 5.73 -17.71
CA TYR A 244 -11.86 6.17 -17.19
C TYR A 244 -11.73 7.46 -16.35
N TYR A 245 -10.87 7.45 -15.32
CA TYR A 245 -10.80 8.55 -14.36
C TYR A 245 -9.88 9.70 -14.77
N VAL A 246 -8.88 9.47 -15.60
CA VAL A 246 -7.88 10.48 -15.96
C VAL A 246 -8.08 10.98 -17.37
N LEU A 247 -8.36 10.09 -18.33
CA LEU A 247 -8.55 10.48 -19.73
C LEU A 247 -10.02 10.74 -20.11
N GLY A 248 -10.98 10.39 -19.24
CA GLY A 248 -12.41 10.55 -19.51
C GLY A 248 -12.93 9.68 -20.66
N SER A 249 -12.30 8.53 -20.91
CA SER A 249 -12.75 7.57 -21.92
C SER A 249 -13.80 6.63 -21.32
N GLU A 250 -14.86 6.33 -22.08
CA GLU A 250 -15.89 5.33 -21.72
C GLU A 250 -15.40 3.89 -21.93
#